data_AF-A0A8J6MAM5-F1
#
_entry.id   AF-A0A8J6MAM5-F1
#
_cell.length_a   1.000
_cell.length_b   1.000
_cell.length_c   1.000
_cell.angle_alpha   90.00
_cell.angle_beta   90.00
_cell.angle_gamma   90.00
#
_symmetry.space_group_name_H-M   'P 1'
#
loop_
_entity.id
_entity.type
_entity.pdbx_description
1 polymer ?
#
loop_
_entity_poly.entity_id
_entity_poly.type
_entity_poly.pdbx_seq_one_letter_code
_entity_poly.pdbx_strand_id
1 'polypeptide(L)'
;MSEYSLSALRVGQSAYVAEIQADEAMRRRLLDLGLIRGTRVTCTAKSPAGDPAAYLIRGAVIALRGRDARGVRLEGLCPERAPAGRTALA
;
A
#
# COMPACT_ATOMS: atom_id res chain seq x y z
N MET A 1 3.23 11.63 -16.21
CA MET A 1 3.64 11.03 -14.92
C MET A 1 2.48 10.16 -14.46
N SER A 2 2.63 8.84 -14.41
CA SER A 2 1.51 7.96 -14.03
C SER A 2 1.39 7.93 -12.50
N GLU A 3 0.48 8.71 -11.97
CA GLU A 3 0.15 8.73 -10.55
C GLU A 3 -0.86 7.62 -10.24
N TYR A 4 -0.54 6.75 -9.28
CA TYR A 4 -1.41 5.64 -8.88
C TYR A 4 -1.89 5.85 -7.45
N SER A 5 -3.16 5.60 -7.14
CA SER A 5 -3.63 5.62 -5.75
C SER A 5 -3.30 4.31 -5.03
N LEU A 6 -3.14 4.36 -3.70
CA LEU A 6 -2.95 3.17 -2.86
C LEU A 6 -4.06 2.13 -3.07
N SER A 7 -5.30 2.58 -3.27
CA SER A 7 -6.44 1.71 -3.55
C SER A 7 -6.29 0.88 -4.85
N ALA A 8 -5.47 1.32 -5.80
CA ALA A 8 -5.26 0.65 -7.08
C ALA A 8 -4.25 -0.52 -6.99
N LEU A 9 -3.45 -0.59 -5.91
CA LEU A 9 -2.53 -1.71 -5.70
C LEU A 9 -3.29 -3.03 -5.62
N ARG A 10 -2.81 -4.04 -6.33
CA ARG A 10 -3.30 -5.42 -6.18
C ARG A 10 -2.56 -6.11 -5.02
N VAL A 11 -3.19 -7.15 -4.46
CA VAL A 11 -2.52 -8.01 -3.47
C VAL A 11 -1.21 -8.52 -4.05
N GLY A 12 -0.12 -8.44 -3.29
CA GLY A 12 1.24 -8.79 -3.72
C GLY A 12 2.04 -7.62 -4.32
N GLN A 13 1.38 -6.57 -4.81
CA GLN A 13 2.08 -5.42 -5.39
C GLN A 13 2.63 -4.48 -4.32
N SER A 14 3.75 -3.84 -4.66
CA SER A 14 4.40 -2.84 -3.81
C SER A 14 4.59 -1.54 -4.57
N ALA A 15 4.55 -0.42 -3.86
CA ALA A 15 4.86 0.90 -4.41
C ALA A 15 5.43 1.81 -3.32
N TYR A 16 5.85 3.00 -3.72
CA TYR A 16 6.33 4.03 -2.80
C TYR A 16 5.29 5.12 -2.64
N VAL A 17 5.13 5.66 -1.43
CA VAL A 17 4.23 6.79 -1.18
C VAL A 17 4.85 8.05 -1.79
N ALA A 18 4.17 8.66 -2.76
CA ALA A 18 4.57 9.94 -3.35
C ALA A 18 3.96 11.11 -2.56
N GLU A 19 2.67 11.04 -2.28
CA GLU A 19 1.93 12.12 -1.63
C GLU A 19 0.70 11.62 -0.88
N ILE A 20 0.27 12.35 0.15
CA ILE A 20 -0.89 12.04 0.96
C ILE A 20 -1.85 13.23 0.86
N GLN A 21 -2.93 13.06 0.10
CA GLN A 21 -4.05 13.98 -0.01
C GLN A 21 -5.13 13.54 0.97
N ALA A 22 -5.00 13.97 2.22
CA ALA A 22 -5.97 13.76 3.29
C ALA A 22 -6.03 15.01 4.18
N ASP A 23 -7.11 15.15 4.95
CA ASP A 23 -7.24 16.25 5.92
C ASP A 23 -6.06 16.26 6.90
N GLU A 24 -5.70 17.43 7.41
CA GLU A 24 -4.55 17.64 8.31
C GLU A 24 -4.55 16.65 9.50
N ALA A 25 -5.71 16.39 10.10
CA ALA A 25 -5.86 15.43 11.19
C ALA A 25 -5.57 13.98 10.76
N MET A 26 -6.05 13.58 9.58
CA MET A 26 -5.81 12.24 9.05
C MET A 26 -4.37 12.07 8.60
N ARG A 27 -3.82 13.09 7.94
CA ARG A 27 -2.41 13.12 7.51
C ARG A 27 -1.48 12.91 8.69
N ARG A 28 -1.71 13.59 9.83
CA ARG A 28 -0.91 13.36 11.05
C ARG A 28 -0.99 11.91 11.52
N ARG A 29 -2.19 11.34 11.61
CA ARG A 29 -2.37 9.92 11.97
C ARG A 29 -1.62 8.98 11.02
N LEU A 30 -1.71 9.22 9.71
CA LEU A 30 -1.00 8.41 8.72
C LEU A 30 0.53 8.52 8.89
N LEU A 31 1.04 9.71 9.17
CA LEU A 31 2.46 9.93 9.48
C LEU A 31 2.87 9.20 10.77
N ASP A 32 2.04 9.26 11.82
CA ASP A 32 2.27 8.55 13.09
C ASP A 32 2.29 7.03 12.90
N LEU A 33 1.46 6.52 11.98
CA LEU A 33 1.45 5.12 11.55
C LEU A 33 2.66 4.73 10.68
N GLY A 34 3.51 5.70 10.30
CA GLY A 34 4.69 5.47 9.47
C GLY A 34 4.40 5.48 7.97
N LEU A 35 3.21 5.89 7.55
CA LEU A 35 2.88 6.14 6.15
C LEU A 35 3.38 7.53 5.76
N ILE A 36 4.67 7.63 5.42
CA ILE A 36 5.33 8.88 5.00
C ILE A 36 5.78 8.79 3.54
N ARG A 37 6.03 9.95 2.89
CA ARG A 37 6.59 10.01 1.53
C ARG A 37 7.91 9.21 1.45
N GLY A 38 8.10 8.46 0.36
CA GLY A 38 9.21 7.54 0.16
C GLY A 38 9.09 6.20 0.91
N THR A 39 8.01 5.96 1.66
CA THR A 39 7.81 4.68 2.33
C THR A 39 7.32 3.63 1.35
N ARG A 40 7.90 2.44 1.40
CA ARG A 40 7.40 1.28 0.66
C ARG A 40 6.15 0.72 1.32
N VAL A 41 5.08 0.62 0.54
CA VAL A 41 3.79 0.03 0.89
C VAL A 41 3.55 -1.21 0.06
N THR A 42 3.15 -2.30 0.70
CA THR A 42 2.82 -3.56 0.02
C THR A 42 1.39 -3.96 0.35
N CYS A 43 0.55 -4.15 -0.67
CA CYS A 43 -0.81 -4.63 -0.45
C CYS A 43 -0.76 -6.12 -0.09
N THR A 44 -1.09 -6.45 1.16
CA THR A 44 -1.00 -7.83 1.69
C THR A 44 -2.32 -8.58 1.53
N ALA A 45 -3.44 -7.89 1.72
CA ALA A 45 -4.76 -8.48 1.55
C ALA A 45 -5.79 -7.40 1.18
N LYS A 46 -6.87 -7.81 0.53
CA LYS A 46 -8.04 -6.98 0.29
C LYS A 46 -9.27 -7.73 0.78
N SER A 47 -10.22 -7.02 1.38
CA SER A 47 -11.50 -7.62 1.75
C SER A 47 -12.22 -8.13 0.49
N PRO A 48 -12.96 -9.25 0.57
CA PRO A 48 -13.73 -9.78 -0.57
C PRO A 48 -14.74 -8.77 -1.12
N ALA A 49 -15.29 -7.91 -0.25
CA ALA A 49 -16.19 -6.82 -0.60
C ALA A 49 -15.47 -5.57 -1.17
N GLY A 50 -14.14 -5.56 -1.23
CA GLY A 50 -13.33 -4.48 -1.80
C GLY A 50 -12.81 -3.42 -0.83
N ASP A 51 -13.36 -3.33 0.39
CA ASP A 51 -12.97 -2.36 1.44
C ASP A 51 -13.21 -2.98 2.83
N PRO A 52 -12.27 -2.90 3.80
CA PRO A 52 -10.92 -2.32 3.76
C PRO A 52 -9.83 -3.25 3.18
N ALA A 53 -8.67 -2.64 2.88
CA ALA A 53 -7.50 -3.32 2.37
C ALA A 53 -6.33 -3.22 3.37
N ALA A 54 -5.55 -4.29 3.48
CA ALA A 54 -4.41 -4.40 4.39
C ALA A 54 -3.10 -4.08 3.65
N TYR A 55 -2.36 -3.11 4.18
CA TYR A 55 -1.09 -2.66 3.63
C TYR A 55 0.03 -2.85 4.64
N LEU A 56 1.13 -3.44 4.21
CA LEU A 56 2.35 -3.57 4.99
C LEU A 56 3.18 -2.29 4.85
N ILE A 57 3.39 -1.59 5.95
CA ILE A 57 4.10 -0.31 6.05
C ILE A 57 5.15 -0.46 7.15
N ARG A 58 6.44 -0.36 6.80
CA ARG A 58 7.57 -0.47 7.76
C ARG A 58 7.51 -1.69 8.71
N GLY A 59 6.90 -2.80 8.28
CA GLY A 59 6.75 -4.02 9.08
C GLY A 59 5.46 -4.11 9.91
N ALA A 60 4.62 -3.08 9.89
CA ALA A 60 3.28 -3.11 10.46
C ALA A 60 2.23 -3.31 9.37
N VAL A 61 1.23 -4.16 9.63
CA VAL A 61 0.09 -4.34 8.73
C VAL A 61 -1.03 -3.40 9.16
N ILE A 62 -1.42 -2.49 8.28
CA ILE A 62 -2.42 -1.47 8.54
C ILE A 62 -3.59 -1.65 7.58
N ALA A 63 -4.79 -1.80 8.15
CA ALA A 63 -6.02 -1.82 7.39
C ALA A 63 -6.47 -0.39 7.11
N LEU A 64 -6.45 0.02 5.84
CA LEU A 64 -6.93 1.33 5.40
C LEU A 64 -8.23 1.15 4.60
N ARG A 65 -9.16 2.07 4.85
CA ARG A 65 -10.41 2.13 4.09
C ARG A 65 -10.13 2.65 2.68
N GLY A 66 -10.96 2.24 1.72
CA GLY A 66 -10.86 2.66 0.33
C GLY A 66 -10.94 4.19 0.17
N ARG A 67 -11.69 4.88 1.03
CA ARG A 67 -11.74 6.36 1.06
C ARG A 67 -10.37 6.97 1.36
N ASP A 68 -9.69 6.50 2.39
CA ASP A 68 -8.38 7.04 2.80
C ASP A 68 -7.29 6.62 1.80
N ALA A 69 -7.35 5.37 1.31
CA ALA A 69 -6.42 4.83 0.32
C ALA A 69 -6.51 5.53 -1.05
N ARG A 70 -7.62 6.17 -1.40
CA ARG A 70 -7.73 6.99 -2.63
C ARG A 70 -6.95 8.30 -2.53
N GLY A 71 -6.86 8.87 -1.34
CA GLY A 71 -6.11 10.09 -1.07
C GLY A 71 -4.59 9.88 -1.06
N VAL A 72 -4.11 8.65 -0.92
CA VAL A 72 -2.67 8.36 -0.94
C VAL A 72 -2.20 8.10 -2.37
N ARG A 73 -1.35 8.98 -2.89
CA ARG A 73 -0.67 8.85 -4.19
C ARG A 73 0.62 8.06 -4.05
N LEU A 74 0.85 7.21 -5.02
CA LEU A 74 1.99 6.33 -5.12
C LEU A 74 2.81 6.62 -6.37
N GLU A 75 4.10 6.35 -6.24
CA GLU A 75 5.09 6.34 -7.31
C GLU A 75 5.82 5.00 -7.34
N GLY A 76 6.41 4.68 -8.50
CA GLY A 76 7.27 3.50 -8.64
C GLY A 76 6.55 2.20 -8.32
N LEU A 77 5.59 1.81 -9.17
CA LEU A 77 4.91 0.53 -9.04
C LEU A 77 5.93 -0.60 -9.23
N CYS A 78 6.21 -1.33 -8.16
CA CYS A 78 7.02 -2.54 -8.22
C CYS A 78 6.06 -3.73 -8.38
N PRO A 79 6.05 -4.39 -9.55
CA PRO A 79 5.25 -5.59 -9.72
C PRO A 79 5.73 -6.65 -8.72
N GLU A 80 4.75 -7.40 -8.20
CA GLU A 80 4.93 -8.51 -7.28
C GLU A 80 6.14 -9.36 -7.68
N ARG A 81 7.18 -9.38 -6.85
CA ARG A 81 8.19 -10.43 -6.95
C ARG A 81 7.50 -11.72 -6.53
N ALA A 82 7.15 -12.53 -7.53
CA ALA A 82 6.82 -13.93 -7.35
C ALA A 82 7.86 -14.60 -6.42
N PRO A 83 7.45 -15.51 -5.53
CA PRO A 83 8.37 -16.15 -4.61
C PRO A 83 9.46 -16.90 -5.38
N ALA A 84 10.70 -16.43 -5.25
CA ALA A 84 11.87 -17.27 -5.48
C ALA A 84 11.90 -18.32 -4.35
N GLY A 85 11.41 -19.53 -4.64
CA GLY A 85 11.64 -20.68 -3.77
C GLY A 85 10.43 -21.59 -3.54
N ARG A 86 10.14 -22.46 -4.51
CA ARG A 86 10.01 -23.92 -4.33
C ARG A 86 9.68 -24.58 -5.67
N THR A 87 10.71 -24.72 -6.50
CA THR A 87 10.74 -25.79 -7.51
C THR A 87 11.95 -26.66 -7.15
N ALA A 88 11.77 -27.98 -7.28
CA ALA A 88 12.71 -29.09 -7.01
C ALA A 88 12.75 -29.51 -5.51
N LEU A 89 12.50 -30.76 -5.10
CA LEU A 89 12.46 -32.11 -5.70
C LEU A 89 11.12 -32.77 -5.29
N ALA A 90 10.41 -33.50 -6.17
CA ALA A 90 10.67 -34.88 -6.64
C ALA A 90 10.58 -35.91 -5.51
#